data_AF-A0A4P6PGM0-F1
#
_entry.id   AF-A0A4P6PGM0-F1
#
_cell.length_a   1.000
_cell.length_b   1.000
_cell.length_c   1.000
_cell.angle_alpha   90.00
_cell.angle_beta   90.00
_cell.angle_gamma   90.00
#
_symmetry.space_group_name_H-M   'P 1'
#
loop_
_entity.id
_entity.type
_entity.pdbx_description
1 polymer ?
#
loop_
_entity_poly.entity_id
_entity_poly.type
_entity_poly.pdbx_seq_one_letter_code
_entity_poly.pdbx_strand_id
1 'polypeptide(L)'
;MKRDLPDRTKDFALRIIRVCQVLDEKPGINRTLSNQLLRAGTSVGANVAEGEGAQSEADFLTKYSIADAEKWWGKLVAKDEL
;
A
#
# COMPACT_ATOMS: atom_id res chain seq x y z
N MET A 1 -22.91 -9.20 -1.63
CA MET A 1 -22.02 -8.97 -0.45
C MET A 1 -20.76 -8.28 -0.94
N LYS A 2 -20.14 -7.46 -0.09
CA LYS A 2 -19.21 -6.37 -0.40
C LYS A 2 -18.07 -6.73 -1.38
N ARG A 3 -17.79 -5.77 -2.26
CA ARG A 3 -16.72 -5.78 -3.27
C ARG A 3 -15.39 -6.20 -2.66
N ASP A 4 -14.83 -7.23 -3.28
CA ASP A 4 -13.50 -7.82 -3.17
C ASP A 4 -12.44 -6.85 -2.63
N LEU A 5 -12.00 -7.08 -1.39
CA LEU A 5 -10.93 -6.32 -0.76
C LEU A 5 -9.56 -6.61 -1.42
N PRO A 6 -9.16 -7.87 -1.67
CA PRO A 6 -7.97 -8.19 -2.48
C PRO A 6 -7.87 -7.43 -3.81
N ASP A 7 -8.94 -7.37 -4.59
CA ASP A 7 -8.98 -6.65 -5.86
C ASP A 7 -8.77 -5.15 -5.63
N ARG A 8 -9.40 -4.58 -4.59
CA ARG A 8 -9.23 -3.17 -4.25
C ARG A 8 -7.82 -2.84 -3.79
N THR A 9 -7.17 -3.72 -3.03
CA THR A 9 -5.77 -3.51 -2.59
C THR A 9 -4.79 -3.74 -3.72
N LYS A 10 -5.09 -4.65 -4.65
CA LYS A 10 -4.36 -4.81 -5.92
C LYS A 10 -4.46 -3.57 -6.80
N ASP A 11 -5.65 -3.03 -7.01
CA ASP A 11 -5.85 -1.78 -7.75
C ASP A 11 -5.13 -0.60 -7.09
N PHE A 12 -5.15 -0.54 -5.75
CA PHE A 12 -4.39 0.45 -4.99
C PHE A 12 -2.88 0.30 -5.23
N ALA A 13 -2.33 -0.91 -5.14
CA ALA A 13 -0.91 -1.18 -5.40
C ALA A 13 -0.51 -0.77 -6.82
N LEU A 14 -1.33 -1.07 -7.83
CA LEU A 14 -1.09 -0.65 -9.22
C LEU A 14 -1.03 0.88 -9.38
N ARG A 15 -1.88 1.61 -8.65
CA ARG A 15 -1.83 3.09 -8.64
C ARG A 15 -0.58 3.62 -7.99
N ILE A 16 -0.14 3.03 -6.88
CA ILE A 16 1.11 3.40 -6.20
C ILE A 16 2.30 3.19 -7.13
N ILE A 17 2.37 2.04 -7.82
CA ILE A 17 3.44 1.75 -8.78
C ILE A 17 3.55 2.85 -9.85
N ARG A 18 2.41 3.28 -10.42
CA ARG A 18 2.38 4.34 -11.44
C ARG A 18 2.90 5.68 -10.90
N VAL A 19 2.52 6.07 -9.68
CA VAL A 19 3.02 7.30 -9.04
C VAL A 19 4.52 7.20 -8.78
N CYS A 20 4.97 6.06 -8.25
CA CYS A 20 6.38 5.82 -7.96
C CYS A 20 7.26 5.85 -9.23
N GLN A 21 6.77 5.36 -10.36
CA GLN A 21 7.47 5.45 -11.64
C GLN A 21 7.78 6.90 -12.02
N VAL A 22 6.81 7.81 -11.86
CA VAL A 22 7.00 9.24 -12.14
C VAL A 22 7.96 9.89 -11.13
N LEU A 23 7.81 9.60 -9.84
CA LEU A 23 8.68 10.15 -8.80
C LEU A 23 10.13 9.68 -8.91
N ASP A 24 10.36 8.46 -9.40
CA ASP A 24 11.71 7.89 -9.53
C ASP A 24 12.52 8.46 -10.70
N GLU A 25 11.89 9.18 -11.63
CA GLU A 25 12.57 9.88 -12.74
C GLU A 25 13.53 10.97 -12.23
N LYS A 26 13.23 11.57 -11.06
CA LYS A 26 14.04 12.64 -10.46
C LYS A 26 14.87 12.09 -9.29
N PRO A 27 16.21 12.22 -9.32
CA PRO A 27 17.05 11.80 -8.22
C PRO A 27 16.83 12.67 -6.96
N GLY A 28 17.37 12.21 -5.83
CA GLY A 28 17.27 12.92 -4.55
C GLY A 28 16.00 12.56 -3.78
N ILE A 29 15.31 13.57 -3.25
CA ILE A 29 14.15 13.38 -2.35
C ILE A 29 13.03 12.60 -3.04
N ASN A 30 12.74 12.88 -4.32
CA ASN A 30 11.67 12.21 -5.07
C ASN A 30 11.90 10.69 -5.19
N ARG A 31 13.09 10.26 -5.58
CA ARG A 31 13.48 8.84 -5.58
C ARG A 31 13.40 8.19 -4.20
N THR A 32 13.85 8.89 -3.15
CA THR A 32 13.78 8.35 -1.77
C THR A 32 12.33 8.16 -1.32
N LEU A 33 11.47 9.16 -1.58
CA LEU A 33 10.04 9.08 -1.29
C LEU A 33 9.34 8.02 -2.15
N SER A 34 9.69 7.92 -3.43
CA SER A 34 9.18 6.89 -4.34
C SER A 34 9.44 5.49 -3.78
N ASN A 35 10.66 5.21 -3.33
CA ASN A 35 11.03 3.92 -2.75
C ASN A 35 10.31 3.65 -1.42
N GLN A 36 10.11 4.67 -0.57
CA GLN A 36 9.34 4.52 0.67
C GLN A 36 7.87 4.24 0.39
N LEU A 37 7.25 5.01 -0.51
CA LEU A 37 5.86 4.87 -0.91
C LEU A 37 5.60 3.54 -1.60
N LEU A 38 6.50 3.09 -2.48
CA LEU A 38 6.35 1.84 -3.22
C LEU A 38 6.25 0.64 -2.27
N ARG A 39 7.14 0.58 -1.28
CA ARG A 39 7.12 -0.48 -0.27
C ARG A 39 5.85 -0.43 0.57
N ALA A 40 5.54 0.71 1.17
CA ALA A 40 4.37 0.85 2.05
C ALA A 40 3.04 0.66 1.30
N GLY A 41 2.95 1.15 0.06
CA GLY A 41 1.72 1.05 -0.72
C GLY A 41 1.44 -0.36 -1.27
N THR A 42 2.49 -1.12 -1.59
CA THR A 42 2.35 -2.51 -2.07
C THR A 42 2.16 -3.51 -0.93
N SER A 43 2.69 -3.24 0.26
CA SER A 43 2.53 -4.11 1.43
C SER A 43 1.10 -4.16 1.96
N VAL A 44 0.26 -3.15 1.71
CA VAL A 44 -1.19 -3.20 1.99
C VAL A 44 -1.85 -4.43 1.34
N GLY A 45 -1.54 -4.69 0.06
CA GLY A 45 -2.07 -5.85 -0.66
C GLY A 45 -1.49 -7.16 -0.15
N ALA A 46 -0.20 -7.19 0.15
CA ALA A 46 0.48 -8.37 0.70
C ALA A 46 -0.09 -8.78 2.05
N ASN A 47 -0.25 -7.83 2.98
CA ASN A 47 -0.83 -8.09 4.30
C ASN A 47 -2.30 -8.53 4.22
N VAL A 48 -3.09 -8.00 3.27
CA VAL A 48 -4.46 -8.48 3.04
C VAL A 48 -4.45 -9.93 2.53
N ALA A 49 -3.58 -10.28 1.57
CA ALA A 49 -3.46 -11.64 1.07
C ALA A 49 -2.98 -12.64 2.15
N GLU A 50 -2.04 -12.22 3.01
CA GLU A 50 -1.62 -13.03 4.17
C GLU A 50 -2.76 -13.23 5.16
N GLY A 51 -3.60 -12.20 5.38
CA GLY A 51 -4.78 -12.31 6.22
C GLY A 51 -5.80 -13.34 5.73
N GLU A 52 -5.96 -13.53 4.41
CA GLU A 52 -6.83 -14.57 3.86
C GLU A 52 -6.36 -15.99 4.20
N GLY A 53 -5.05 -16.16 4.39
CA GLY A 53 -4.42 -17.41 4.84
C GLY A 53 -4.23 -17.51 6.36
N ALA A 54 -4.80 -16.59 7.15
CA ALA A 54 -4.55 -16.51 8.58
C ALA A 54 -4.97 -17.78 9.33
N GLN A 55 -4.13 -18.19 10.29
CA GLN A 55 -4.36 -19.42 11.06
C GLN A 55 -5.34 -19.22 12.22
N SER A 56 -5.69 -17.97 12.54
CA SER A 56 -6.64 -17.60 13.60
C SER A 56 -7.23 -16.21 13.35
N GLU A 57 -8.30 -15.86 14.07
CA GLU A 57 -8.88 -14.51 14.01
C GLU A 57 -7.91 -13.43 14.50
N ALA A 58 -7.10 -13.73 15.52
CA ALA A 58 -6.10 -12.79 16.02
C ALA A 58 -4.99 -12.51 14.99
N ASP A 59 -4.58 -13.54 14.24
CA ASP A 59 -3.62 -13.42 13.15
C ASP A 59 -4.21 -12.57 12.00
N PHE A 60 -5.46 -12.85 11.60
CA PHE A 60 -6.19 -12.04 10.63
C PHE A 60 -6.23 -10.55 11.02
N LEU A 61 -6.63 -10.25 12.26
CA LEU A 61 -6.72 -8.87 12.77
C LEU A 61 -5.35 -8.17 12.80
N THR A 62 -4.29 -8.92 13.12
CA THR A 62 -2.92 -8.39 13.14
C THR A 62 -2.49 -7.98 11.74
N LYS A 63 -2.67 -8.84 10.73
CA LYS A 63 -2.34 -8.54 9.32
C LYS A 63 -3.14 -7.35 8.80
N TYR A 64 -4.42 -7.29 9.14
CA TYR A 64 -5.29 -6.20 8.72
C TYR A 64 -4.92 -4.85 9.36
N SER A 65 -4.51 -4.86 10.64
CA SER A 65 -4.04 -3.66 11.35
C SER A 65 -2.77 -3.09 10.73
N ILE A 66 -1.83 -3.96 10.34
CA ILE A 66 -0.60 -3.55 9.63
C ILE A 66 -0.97 -2.90 8.28
N ALA A 67 -1.85 -3.52 7.50
CA ALA A 67 -2.30 -2.98 6.21
C ALA A 67 -2.92 -1.57 6.33
N ASP A 68 -3.70 -1.30 7.40
CA ASP A 68 -4.29 0.03 7.61
C ASP A 68 -3.26 1.09 8.04
N ALA A 69 -2.25 0.72 8.82
CA ALA A 69 -1.15 1.61 9.17
C ALA A 69 -0.33 2.04 7.95
N GLU A 70 -0.06 1.12 7.02
CA GLU A 70 0.75 1.37 5.82
C GLU A 70 0.07 2.30 4.81
N LYS A 71 -1.27 2.27 4.75
CA LYS A 71 -2.09 3.18 3.95
C LYS A 71 -1.85 4.66 4.28
N TRP A 72 -1.36 4.99 5.48
CA TRP A 72 -1.11 6.36 5.90
C TRP A 72 -0.20 7.12 4.91
N TRP A 73 0.81 6.47 4.33
CA TRP A 73 1.70 7.07 3.33
C TRP A 73 0.98 7.52 2.05
N GLY A 74 -0.04 6.76 1.61
CA GLY A 74 -0.84 7.13 0.45
C GLY A 74 -1.63 8.42 0.64
N LYS A 75 -2.01 8.76 1.88
CA LYS A 75 -2.68 10.03 2.20
C LYS A 75 -1.71 11.22 2.22
N LEU A 76 -0.43 10.97 2.53
CA LEU A 76 0.59 12.01 2.57
C LEU A 76 0.89 12.51 1.14
N VAL A 77 1.09 11.58 0.21
CA VAL A 77 1.37 11.89 -1.21
C VAL A 77 0.15 12.46 -1.94
N ALA A 78 -1.08 12.18 -1.48
CA ALA A 78 -2.29 12.79 -2.04
C ALA A 78 -2.59 14.20 -1.49
N LYS A 79 -1.92 14.62 -0.40
CA LYS A 79 -2.10 15.94 0.22
C LYS A 79 -1.05 16.95 -0.20
N ASP A 80 0.17 16.50 -0.52
CA ASP A 80 1.08 17.29 -1.35
C ASP A 80 0.60 17.13 -2.79
N GLU A 81 0.01 18.17 -3.37
CA GLU A 81 -0.28 18.26 -4.81
C GLU A 81 1.04 18.29 -5.60
N LEU A 82 1.71 17.14 -5.70
CA LEU A 82 2.76 16.86 -6.68
C LEU A 82 2.14 16.45 -8.03
#